data_AF-K1S4F6-F1
#
_entry.id   AF-K1S4F6-F1
#
_cell.length_a   1.000
_cell.length_b   1.000
_cell.length_c   1.000
_cell.angle_alpha   90.00
_cell.angle_beta   90.00
_cell.angle_gamma   90.00
#
_symmetry.space_group_name_H-M   'P 1'
#
loop_
_entity.id
_entity.type
_entity.pdbx_description
1 polymer ?
#
loop_
_entity_poly.entity_id
_entity_poly.type
_entity_poly.pdbx_seq_one_letter_code
_entity_poly.pdbx_strand_id
1 'polypeptide(L)'
;DFELLKQFNFNAVRTSHYPPVNKYLELANEYGLYIIDEVGDEAHASEWISSLPEYEEMYRERCRRMVLRDRNHPCVLFWSAGNESGEGINITHTIEEGKSLDPTRFWMYGGNAFSHPAEDIIGPRYPTPMELEMQVGIGEDSRPSFMDEYLSVAGSAGCALDDYWEAIYRHPRLMGGAIWDFEVRD
;
A
#
# COMPACT_ATOMS: atom_id res chain seq x y z
N ASP A 1 6.21 11.72 -15.53
CA ASP A 1 5.31 11.30 -14.43
C ASP A 1 5.46 12.18 -13.20
N PHE A 2 6.61 12.20 -12.53
CA PHE A 2 6.76 12.98 -11.28
C PHE A 2 6.52 14.48 -11.43
N GLU A 3 6.94 15.11 -12.52
CA GLU A 3 6.59 16.52 -12.78
C GLU A 3 5.08 16.76 -12.81
N LEU A 4 4.32 15.87 -13.46
CA LEU A 4 2.86 15.94 -13.52
C LEU A 4 2.26 15.73 -12.11
N LEU A 5 2.66 14.68 -11.40
CA LEU A 5 2.20 14.42 -10.04
C LEU A 5 2.40 15.65 -9.14
N LYS A 6 3.57 16.30 -9.21
CA LYS A 6 3.85 17.52 -8.44
C LYS A 6 3.00 18.72 -8.89
N GLN A 7 2.73 18.88 -10.18
CA GLN A 7 1.85 19.94 -10.70
C GLN A 7 0.40 19.79 -10.21
N PHE A 8 -0.05 18.56 -9.97
CA PHE A 8 -1.40 18.23 -9.49
C PHE A 8 -1.47 17.94 -7.98
N ASN A 9 -0.49 18.42 -7.20
CA ASN A 9 -0.44 18.33 -5.74
C ASN A 9 -0.38 16.91 -5.15
N PHE A 10 -0.03 15.89 -5.95
CA PHE A 10 0.26 14.57 -5.40
C PHE A 10 1.58 14.61 -4.63
N ASN A 11 1.61 13.94 -3.49
CA ASN A 11 2.78 13.84 -2.61
C ASN A 11 3.26 12.40 -2.38
N ALA A 12 2.51 11.39 -2.83
CA ALA A 12 2.80 9.99 -2.62
C ALA A 12 2.47 9.14 -3.85
N VAL A 13 3.20 8.03 -4.02
CA VAL A 13 2.92 6.99 -5.03
C VAL A 13 3.06 5.61 -4.39
N ARG A 14 2.06 4.74 -4.60
CA ARG A 14 2.17 3.30 -4.34
C ARG A 14 2.66 2.61 -5.60
N THR A 15 3.67 1.74 -5.48
CA THR A 15 4.27 1.04 -6.62
C THR A 15 3.45 -0.21 -6.94
N SER A 16 2.25 -0.01 -7.47
CA SER A 16 1.31 -1.08 -7.82
C SER A 16 1.83 -1.96 -8.98
N HIS A 17 2.04 -3.26 -8.82
CA HIS A 17 2.07 -4.04 -7.57
C HIS A 17 3.39 -4.77 -7.44
N TYR A 18 4.51 -4.05 -7.59
CA TYR A 18 5.86 -4.62 -7.55
C TYR A 18 6.92 -3.52 -7.37
N PRO A 19 8.14 -3.88 -6.93
CA PRO A 19 9.19 -2.90 -6.70
C PRO A 19 9.59 -2.24 -8.03
N PRO A 20 9.75 -0.91 -8.09
CA PRO A 20 10.07 -0.21 -9.32
C PRO A 20 11.55 -0.42 -9.68
N VAL A 21 11.98 0.13 -10.81
CA VAL A 21 13.42 0.24 -11.14
C VAL A 21 14.09 1.24 -10.18
N ASN A 22 15.36 1.02 -9.81
CA ASN A 22 16.08 1.89 -8.85
C ASN A 22 16.03 3.37 -9.24
N LYS A 23 16.07 3.67 -10.55
CA LYS A 23 16.01 5.06 -11.03
C LYS A 23 14.72 5.78 -10.61
N TYR A 24 13.61 5.05 -10.47
CA TYR A 24 12.35 5.60 -10.00
C TYR A 24 12.46 6.11 -8.55
N LEU A 25 13.08 5.33 -7.67
CA LEU A 25 13.28 5.72 -6.26
C LEU A 25 14.31 6.85 -6.12
N GLU A 26 15.35 6.87 -6.96
CA GLU A 26 16.28 8.02 -7.04
C GLU A 26 15.55 9.31 -7.42
N LEU A 27 14.68 9.24 -8.44
CA LEU A 27 13.90 10.39 -8.87
C LEU A 27 12.86 10.79 -7.80
N ALA A 28 12.27 9.85 -7.08
CA ALA A 28 11.31 10.16 -6.02
C ALA A 28 11.99 10.92 -4.86
N ASN A 29 13.24 10.55 -4.53
CA ASN A 29 14.07 11.32 -3.59
C ASN A 29 14.32 12.75 -4.09
N GLU A 30 14.65 12.91 -5.37
CA GLU A 30 14.96 14.22 -5.96
C GLU A 30 13.74 15.15 -6.05
N TYR A 31 12.58 14.59 -6.43
CA TYR A 31 11.33 15.35 -6.60
C TYR A 31 10.55 15.57 -5.30
N GLY A 32 10.92 14.85 -4.23
CA GLY A 32 10.21 14.90 -2.95
C GLY A 32 8.81 14.30 -3.07
N LEU A 33 8.75 13.00 -3.33
CA LEU A 33 7.53 12.17 -3.31
C LEU A 33 7.73 11.01 -2.33
N TYR A 34 6.71 10.73 -1.52
CA TYR A 34 6.65 9.54 -0.68
C TYR A 34 6.36 8.31 -1.54
N ILE A 35 7.03 7.20 -1.25
CA ILE A 35 6.84 5.93 -1.92
C ILE A 35 6.32 4.90 -0.93
N ILE A 36 5.26 4.22 -1.33
CA ILE A 36 4.80 2.97 -0.73
C ILE A 36 5.32 1.87 -1.64
N ASP A 37 6.42 1.25 -1.23
CA ASP A 37 7.14 0.26 -2.04
C ASP A 37 6.61 -1.14 -1.73
N GLU A 38 6.29 -1.91 -2.78
CA GLU A 38 5.46 -3.12 -2.68
C GLU A 38 6.19 -4.36 -3.19
N VAL A 39 6.16 -5.45 -2.40
CA VAL A 39 6.99 -6.65 -2.59
C VAL A 39 6.88 -7.32 -3.97
N GLY A 40 5.71 -7.26 -4.61
CA GLY A 40 5.45 -8.05 -5.82
C GLY A 40 4.71 -9.38 -5.58
N ASP A 41 4.05 -9.53 -4.43
CA ASP A 41 3.24 -10.70 -4.10
C ASP A 41 1.78 -10.45 -4.44
N GLU A 42 1.36 -10.99 -5.58
CA GLU A 42 -0.04 -11.00 -6.01
C GLU A 42 -0.46 -12.38 -6.50
N ALA A 43 -1.62 -12.84 -6.04
CA ALA A 43 -2.18 -14.13 -6.37
C ALA A 43 -3.72 -14.05 -6.46
N HIS A 44 -4.26 -13.00 -7.09
CA HIS A 44 -5.69 -12.70 -7.12
C HIS A 44 -6.57 -13.90 -7.55
N ALA A 45 -6.16 -14.63 -8.58
CA ALA A 45 -6.89 -15.81 -9.06
C ALA A 45 -6.69 -17.07 -8.19
N SER A 46 -5.82 -17.00 -7.19
CA SER A 46 -5.30 -18.12 -6.42
C SER A 46 -4.91 -17.74 -4.99
N GLU A 47 -5.76 -16.96 -4.31
CA GLU A 47 -5.52 -16.39 -2.98
C GLU A 47 -5.12 -17.44 -1.92
N TRP A 48 -5.62 -18.67 -2.04
CA TRP A 48 -5.29 -19.77 -1.12
C TRP A 48 -3.79 -20.11 -1.08
N ILE A 49 -3.00 -19.69 -2.09
CA ILE A 49 -1.54 -19.89 -2.13
C ILE A 49 -0.83 -19.20 -0.96
N SER A 50 -1.35 -18.09 -0.42
CA SER A 50 -0.77 -17.45 0.78
C SER A 50 -0.88 -18.30 2.05
N SER A 51 -1.68 -19.38 2.02
CA SER A 51 -1.82 -20.31 3.15
C SER A 51 -0.98 -21.58 2.99
N LEU A 52 -0.34 -21.78 1.84
CA LEU A 52 0.40 -22.99 1.50
C LEU A 52 1.87 -22.88 1.97
N PRO A 53 2.34 -23.73 2.91
CA PRO A 53 3.71 -23.64 3.44
C PRO A 53 4.80 -23.80 2.39
N GLU A 54 4.55 -24.56 1.32
CA GLU A 54 5.50 -24.75 0.23
C GLU A 54 5.81 -23.45 -0.56
N TYR A 55 4.97 -22.43 -0.41
CA TYR A 55 5.18 -21.10 -1.00
C TYR A 55 5.77 -20.08 -0.02
N GLU A 56 5.91 -20.39 1.28
CA GLU A 56 6.39 -19.42 2.28
C GLU A 56 7.71 -18.76 1.88
N GLU A 57 8.69 -19.56 1.46
CA GLU A 57 10.01 -19.06 1.10
C GLU A 57 9.97 -18.15 -0.15
N MET A 58 9.03 -18.39 -1.08
CA MET A 58 8.84 -17.52 -2.25
C MET A 58 8.40 -16.12 -1.83
N TYR A 59 7.43 -16.01 -0.92
CA TYR A 59 6.95 -14.74 -0.38
C TYR A 59 8.07 -14.01 0.39
N ARG A 60 8.75 -14.71 1.30
CA ARG A 60 9.89 -14.15 2.06
C ARG A 60 11.02 -13.69 1.15
N GLU A 61 11.38 -14.46 0.11
CA GLU A 61 12.46 -14.12 -0.80
C GLU A 61 12.19 -12.80 -1.55
N ARG A 62 10.97 -12.61 -2.06
CA ARG A 62 10.59 -11.37 -2.75
C ARG A 62 10.69 -10.17 -1.81
N CYS A 63 10.22 -10.30 -0.58
CA CYS A 63 10.38 -9.27 0.45
C CYS A 63 11.84 -8.94 0.74
N ARG A 64 12.68 -9.97 0.96
CA ARG A 64 14.13 -9.77 1.18
C ARG A 64 14.77 -8.98 0.05
N ARG A 65 14.43 -9.30 -1.20
CA ARG A 65 15.01 -8.66 -2.39
C ARG A 65 14.64 -7.18 -2.48
N MET A 66 13.39 -6.82 -2.21
CA MET A 66 12.95 -5.43 -2.18
C MET A 66 13.62 -4.67 -1.03
N VAL A 67 13.43 -5.11 0.21
CA VAL A 67 13.89 -4.36 1.40
C VAL A 67 15.41 -4.15 1.39
N LEU A 68 16.19 -5.18 1.05
CA LEU A 68 17.65 -5.06 1.02
C LEU A 68 18.15 -4.12 -0.09
N ARG A 69 17.40 -4.00 -1.19
CA ARG A 69 17.72 -3.09 -2.30
C ARG A 69 17.34 -1.64 -1.95
N ASP A 70 16.17 -1.44 -1.35
CA ASP A 70 15.50 -0.14 -1.35
C ASP A 70 15.54 0.62 -0.02
N ARG A 71 15.86 -0.04 1.11
CA ARG A 71 15.81 0.55 2.47
C ARG A 71 16.62 1.84 2.70
N ASN A 72 17.58 2.13 1.83
CA ASN A 72 18.40 3.35 1.90
C ASN A 72 17.76 4.55 1.17
N HIS A 73 16.64 4.37 0.48
CA HIS A 73 15.91 5.46 -0.16
C HIS A 73 14.99 6.16 0.87
N PRO A 74 15.23 7.45 1.20
CA PRO A 74 14.40 8.18 2.15
C PRO A 74 12.99 8.47 1.62
N CYS A 75 12.76 8.41 0.31
CA CYS A 75 11.42 8.54 -0.27
C CYS A 75 10.50 7.38 0.14
N VAL A 76 11.04 6.18 0.38
CA VAL A 76 10.24 5.05 0.87
C VAL A 76 9.75 5.37 2.27
N LEU A 77 8.45 5.57 2.41
CA LEU A 77 7.80 5.96 3.65
C LEU A 77 7.42 4.74 4.49
N PHE A 78 6.82 3.73 3.85
CA PHE A 78 6.50 2.43 4.43
C PHE A 78 6.43 1.36 3.34
N TRP A 79 6.43 0.11 3.77
CA TRP A 79 6.45 -1.07 2.92
C TRP A 79 5.05 -1.66 2.75
N SER A 80 4.78 -2.27 1.59
CA SER A 80 3.57 -3.07 1.35
C SER A 80 3.93 -4.53 1.10
N ALA A 81 3.26 -5.45 1.80
CA ALA A 81 3.53 -6.89 1.71
C ALA A 81 3.08 -7.53 0.38
N GLY A 82 2.35 -6.80 -0.46
CA GLY A 82 1.79 -7.31 -1.71
C GLY A 82 0.39 -6.78 -1.96
N ASN A 83 -0.31 -7.43 -2.88
CA ASN A 83 -1.65 -7.07 -3.33
C ASN A 83 -2.48 -8.32 -3.57
N GLU A 84 -3.73 -8.36 -3.11
CA GLU A 84 -4.75 -9.36 -3.48
C GLU A 84 -4.22 -10.81 -3.52
N SER A 85 -3.45 -11.19 -2.51
CA SER A 85 -2.78 -12.49 -2.45
C SER A 85 -3.38 -13.41 -1.39
N GLY A 86 -4.58 -13.09 -0.90
CA GLY A 86 -5.26 -13.76 0.20
C GLY A 86 -4.76 -13.31 1.59
N GLU A 87 -5.30 -13.92 2.64
CA GLU A 87 -5.01 -13.58 4.05
C GLU A 87 -4.25 -14.69 4.79
N GLY A 88 -3.54 -15.53 4.04
CA GLY A 88 -2.82 -16.67 4.60
C GLY A 88 -1.59 -16.28 5.41
N ILE A 89 -1.09 -17.24 6.19
CA ILE A 89 0.06 -17.05 7.09
C ILE A 89 1.32 -16.56 6.39
N ASN A 90 1.50 -16.83 5.09
CA ASN A 90 2.65 -16.36 4.34
C ASN A 90 2.70 -14.82 4.27
N ILE A 91 1.58 -14.11 4.33
CA ILE A 91 1.56 -12.64 4.41
C ILE A 91 2.14 -12.15 5.74
N THR A 92 1.77 -12.81 6.84
CA THR A 92 2.36 -12.53 8.16
C THR A 92 3.86 -12.72 8.12
N HIS A 93 4.31 -13.85 7.55
CA HIS A 93 5.71 -14.18 7.39
C HIS A 93 6.49 -13.19 6.52
N THR A 94 5.89 -12.67 5.43
CA THR A 94 6.45 -11.58 4.62
C THR A 94 6.70 -10.32 5.45
N ILE A 95 5.70 -9.89 6.22
CA ILE A 95 5.81 -8.69 7.05
C ILE A 95 6.86 -8.87 8.16
N GLU A 96 6.89 -10.03 8.81
CA GLU A 96 7.90 -10.36 9.82
C GLU A 96 9.33 -10.37 9.24
N GLU A 97 9.51 -10.97 8.05
CA GLU A 97 10.79 -10.96 7.33
C GLU A 97 11.25 -9.53 7.08
N GLY A 98 10.36 -8.70 6.54
CA GLY A 98 10.63 -7.31 6.24
C GLY A 98 10.99 -6.48 7.46
N LYS A 99 10.21 -6.61 8.56
CA LYS A 99 10.49 -5.96 9.86
C LYS A 99 11.84 -6.38 10.43
N SER A 100 12.28 -7.62 10.21
CA SER A 100 13.60 -8.10 10.66
C SER A 100 14.77 -7.45 9.91
N LEU A 101 14.56 -7.05 8.64
CA LEU A 101 15.57 -6.49 7.75
C LEU A 101 15.62 -4.96 7.78
N ASP A 102 14.47 -4.33 8.01
CA ASP A 102 14.32 -2.89 8.18
C ASP A 102 13.32 -2.57 9.31
N PRO A 103 13.80 -2.40 10.55
CA PRO A 103 12.95 -2.01 11.67
C PRO A 103 12.61 -0.51 11.68
N THR A 104 13.03 0.27 10.68
CA THR A 104 12.87 1.73 10.66
C THR A 104 11.57 2.22 10.03
N ARG A 105 10.83 1.32 9.38
CA ARG A 105 9.60 1.64 8.63
C ARG A 105 8.46 0.69 8.97
N PHE A 106 7.25 1.18 8.78
CA PHE A 106 6.00 0.44 8.99
C PHE A 106 5.64 -0.43 7.79
N TRP A 107 4.69 -1.34 8.01
CA TRP A 107 4.17 -2.25 7.01
C TRP A 107 2.66 -2.11 6.83
N MET A 108 2.21 -2.15 5.58
CA MET A 108 0.81 -2.32 5.20
C MET A 108 0.65 -3.57 4.31
N TYR A 109 -0.59 -3.93 4.00
CA TYR A 109 -0.89 -4.94 2.98
C TYR A 109 -2.15 -4.56 2.21
N GLY A 110 -2.09 -4.57 0.88
CA GLY A 110 -3.28 -4.48 0.03
C GLY A 110 -4.02 -5.81 0.03
N GLY A 111 -4.61 -6.22 1.16
CA GLY A 111 -5.23 -7.54 1.33
C GLY A 111 -6.65 -7.65 0.76
N ASN A 112 -7.18 -8.87 0.69
CA ASN A 112 -8.57 -9.16 0.28
C ASN A 112 -9.57 -8.91 1.44
N ALA A 113 -9.08 -8.81 2.67
CA ALA A 113 -9.83 -8.36 3.84
C ALA A 113 -9.66 -6.86 4.10
N PHE A 114 -10.51 -6.30 4.98
CA PHE A 114 -10.41 -4.89 5.36
C PHE A 114 -9.09 -4.53 6.07
N SER A 115 -8.54 -5.48 6.82
CA SER A 115 -7.28 -5.34 7.54
C SER A 115 -6.66 -6.72 7.78
N HIS A 116 -5.34 -6.80 7.81
CA HIS A 116 -4.59 -8.00 8.18
C HIS A 116 -3.93 -7.82 9.56
N PRO A 117 -3.92 -8.83 10.46
CA PRO A 117 -3.40 -8.65 11.83
C PRO A 117 -1.91 -8.28 11.93
N ALA A 118 -1.10 -8.61 10.93
CA ALA A 118 0.34 -8.37 10.96
C ALA A 118 0.77 -6.96 10.50
N GLU A 119 -0.14 -6.21 9.86
CA GLU A 119 0.15 -4.86 9.36
C GLU A 119 0.17 -3.82 10.49
N ASP A 120 1.04 -2.82 10.34
CA ASP A 120 1.11 -1.66 11.22
C ASP A 120 0.15 -0.54 10.78
N ILE A 121 -0.15 -0.48 9.48
CA ILE A 121 -1.04 0.49 8.84
C ILE A 121 -2.18 -0.28 8.17
N ILE A 122 -3.42 0.03 8.53
CA ILE A 122 -4.60 -0.62 7.94
C ILE A 122 -4.77 -0.14 6.50
N GLY A 123 -4.73 -1.09 5.55
CA GLY A 123 -4.75 -0.85 4.11
C GLY A 123 -6.05 -1.24 3.40
N PRO A 124 -7.22 -0.64 3.75
CA PRO A 124 -8.48 -1.10 3.21
C PRO A 124 -8.61 -0.72 1.73
N ARG A 125 -8.99 -1.70 0.92
CA ARG A 125 -9.27 -1.53 -0.51
C ARG A 125 -10.70 -1.06 -0.75
N TYR A 126 -10.84 0.02 -1.52
CA TYR A 126 -12.11 0.63 -1.95
C TYR A 126 -13.20 0.75 -0.86
N PRO A 127 -12.89 1.17 0.40
CA PRO A 127 -13.95 1.42 1.37
C PRO A 127 -14.80 2.59 0.89
N THR A 128 -16.10 2.60 1.15
CA THR A 128 -16.89 3.84 1.03
C THR A 128 -16.43 4.85 2.11
N PRO A 129 -16.67 6.17 1.93
CA PRO A 129 -16.35 7.16 2.97
C PRO A 129 -16.98 6.83 4.33
N MET A 130 -18.21 6.32 4.32
CA MET A 130 -18.92 5.88 5.53
C MET A 130 -18.25 4.67 6.18
N GLU A 131 -17.83 3.66 5.41
CA GLU A 131 -17.12 2.49 5.97
C GLU A 131 -15.77 2.89 6.54
N LEU A 132 -15.02 3.76 5.86
CA LEU A 132 -13.75 4.28 6.35
C LEU A 132 -13.92 5.02 7.69
N GLU A 133 -14.92 5.90 7.77
CA GLU A 133 -15.25 6.63 9.00
C GLU A 133 -15.68 5.67 10.12
N MET A 134 -16.58 4.72 9.84
CA MET A 134 -17.12 3.82 10.84
C MET A 134 -16.12 2.79 11.35
N GLN A 135 -15.33 2.19 10.46
CA GLN A 135 -14.43 1.08 10.82
C GLN A 135 -13.06 1.57 11.31
N VAL A 136 -12.60 2.72 10.84
CA VAL A 136 -11.28 3.27 11.22
C VAL A 136 -11.41 4.59 11.96
N GLY A 137 -12.16 5.56 11.45
CA GLY A 137 -12.27 6.89 12.07
C GLY A 137 -12.74 6.83 13.53
N ILE A 138 -13.83 6.12 13.78
CA ILE A 138 -14.44 5.93 15.11
C ILE A 138 -14.23 4.52 15.69
N GLY A 139 -13.51 3.65 14.98
CA GLY A 139 -13.28 2.26 15.38
C GLY A 139 -12.28 2.10 16.52
N GLU A 140 -12.32 0.93 17.19
CA GLU A 140 -11.51 0.62 18.38
C GLU A 140 -10.06 0.19 18.09
N ASP A 141 -9.76 -0.25 16.86
CA ASP A 141 -8.36 -0.46 16.46
C ASP A 141 -7.60 0.87 16.64
N SER A 142 -6.31 0.88 16.97
CA SER A 142 -5.55 2.13 17.15
C SER A 142 -4.60 2.43 16.00
N ARG A 143 -4.40 1.50 15.06
CA ARG A 143 -3.47 1.65 13.94
C ARG A 143 -3.90 2.79 13.01
N PRO A 144 -2.97 3.55 12.40
CA PRO A 144 -3.34 4.49 11.35
C PRO A 144 -3.82 3.72 10.10
N SER A 145 -4.44 4.42 9.15
CA SER A 145 -4.90 3.82 7.89
C SER A 145 -4.49 4.65 6.69
N PHE A 146 -4.11 3.95 5.64
CA PHE A 146 -3.85 4.46 4.31
C PHE A 146 -4.55 3.53 3.33
N MET A 147 -5.55 4.00 2.59
CA MET A 147 -6.27 3.15 1.62
C MET A 147 -5.29 2.74 0.52
N ASP A 148 -5.07 1.43 0.35
CA ASP A 148 -4.10 0.91 -0.61
C ASP A 148 -4.51 1.27 -2.05
N GLU A 149 -5.82 1.25 -2.29
CA GLU A 149 -6.55 1.75 -3.43
C GLU A 149 -7.87 2.34 -2.95
N TYR A 150 -8.17 3.57 -3.35
CA TYR A 150 -9.51 4.15 -3.26
C TYR A 150 -9.86 4.87 -4.55
N LEU A 151 -11.15 5.09 -4.77
CA LEU A 151 -11.65 5.89 -5.89
C LEU A 151 -11.09 5.45 -7.26
N SER A 152 -11.71 4.47 -7.90
CA SER A 152 -11.35 4.14 -9.29
C SER A 152 -11.67 5.31 -10.23
N VAL A 153 -10.70 5.72 -11.06
CA VAL A 153 -10.82 6.80 -12.05
C VAL A 153 -10.89 6.28 -13.49
N ALA A 154 -11.30 5.02 -13.68
CA ALA A 154 -11.48 4.43 -15.00
C ALA A 154 -12.61 5.13 -15.78
N GLY A 155 -12.27 5.78 -16.89
CA GLY A 155 -13.23 6.48 -17.75
C GLY A 155 -13.81 7.73 -17.09
N SER A 156 -15.13 7.91 -17.16
CA SER A 156 -15.83 9.03 -16.51
C SER A 156 -16.16 8.67 -15.05
N ALA A 157 -15.15 8.69 -14.18
CA ALA A 157 -15.25 8.30 -12.78
C ALA A 157 -14.63 9.38 -11.84
N GLY A 158 -14.27 9.02 -10.60
CA GLY A 158 -13.66 9.96 -9.65
C GLY A 158 -14.62 10.82 -8.81
N CYS A 159 -15.91 10.48 -8.77
CA CYS A 159 -16.90 11.16 -7.93
C CYS A 159 -16.68 10.88 -6.43
N ALA A 160 -17.15 11.78 -5.55
CA ALA A 160 -17.06 11.67 -4.08
C ALA A 160 -15.65 11.84 -3.48
N LEU A 161 -14.69 12.38 -4.23
CA LEU A 161 -13.37 12.72 -3.70
C LEU A 161 -13.47 13.66 -2.49
N ASP A 162 -14.38 14.62 -2.52
CA ASP A 162 -14.68 15.53 -1.42
C ASP A 162 -15.19 14.79 -0.17
N ASP A 163 -16.10 13.83 -0.33
CA ASP A 163 -16.61 13.01 0.79
C ASP A 163 -15.49 12.21 1.48
N TYR A 164 -14.58 11.60 0.70
CA TYR A 164 -13.41 10.91 1.25
C TYR A 164 -12.52 11.86 2.05
N TRP A 165 -12.17 13.02 1.48
CA TRP A 165 -11.27 13.95 2.13
C TRP A 165 -11.90 14.66 3.33
N GLU A 166 -13.22 14.85 3.36
CA GLU A 166 -13.93 15.30 4.56
C GLU A 166 -13.78 14.29 5.71
N ALA A 167 -13.98 13.00 5.44
CA ALA A 167 -13.76 11.95 6.43
C ALA A 167 -12.29 11.92 6.89
N ILE A 168 -11.34 11.95 5.95
CA ILE A 168 -9.90 11.95 6.24
C ILE A 168 -9.51 13.10 7.16
N TYR A 169 -9.95 14.33 6.86
CA TYR A 169 -9.61 15.49 7.68
C TYR A 169 -10.28 15.51 9.06
N ARG A 170 -11.40 14.80 9.23
CA ARG A 170 -12.12 14.72 10.50
C ARG A 170 -11.44 13.79 11.51
N HIS A 171 -10.70 12.77 11.03
CA HIS A 171 -10.18 11.68 11.87
C HIS A 171 -8.65 11.57 11.75
N PRO A 172 -7.88 11.89 12.81
CA PRO A 172 -6.41 11.92 12.74
C PRO A 172 -5.70 10.63 12.32
N ARG A 173 -6.40 9.48 12.40
CA ARG A 173 -5.88 8.17 12.00
C ARG A 173 -5.97 7.91 10.49
N LEU A 174 -6.82 8.66 9.78
CA LEU A 174 -6.99 8.52 8.34
C LEU A 174 -5.91 9.36 7.66
N MET A 175 -5.00 8.71 6.94
CA MET A 175 -3.84 9.37 6.31
C MET A 175 -4.01 9.62 4.81
N GLY A 176 -5.19 9.31 4.25
CA GLY A 176 -5.45 9.33 2.82
C GLY A 176 -5.33 7.93 2.19
N GLY A 177 -4.87 7.88 0.94
CA GLY A 177 -4.71 6.65 0.18
C GLY A 177 -4.20 6.90 -1.23
N ALA A 178 -4.11 5.84 -2.04
CA ALA A 178 -3.74 5.93 -3.45
C ALA A 178 -4.96 5.79 -4.38
N ILE A 179 -5.12 6.72 -5.31
CA ILE A 179 -6.17 6.67 -6.34
C ILE A 179 -5.79 5.61 -7.39
N TRP A 180 -6.77 4.82 -7.86
CA TRP A 180 -6.56 3.83 -8.93
C TRP A 180 -7.11 4.31 -10.30
N ASP A 181 -6.30 4.67 -11.29
CA ASP A 181 -4.83 4.68 -11.37
C ASP A 181 -4.30 5.92 -12.12
N PHE A 182 -2.98 5.97 -12.35
CA PHE A 182 -2.30 7.17 -12.86
C PHE A 182 -2.37 7.35 -14.39
N GLU A 183 -2.21 6.27 -15.16
CA GLU A 183 -2.12 6.35 -16.62
C GLU A 183 -2.76 5.12 -17.27
N VAL A 184 -3.70 5.37 -18.19
CA VAL A 184 -4.15 4.34 -19.14
C VAL A 184 -3.16 4.32 -20.29
N ARG A 185 -2.45 3.21 -20.49
CA ARG A 185 -1.62 3.02 -21.67
C ARG A 185 -2.49 2.58 -22.84
N ASP A 186 -2.61 3.45 -23.84
CA ASP A 186 -3.12 3.13 -25.17
C ASP A 186 -2.10 2.32 -25.99
#